data_AF-A0A438BRQ8-F1
#
_entry.id   AF-A0A438BRQ8-F1
#
_cell.length_a   1.000
_cell.length_b   1.000
_cell.length_c   1.000
_cell.angle_alpha   90.00
_cell.angle_beta   90.00
_cell.angle_gamma   90.00
#
_symmetry.space_group_name_H-M   'P 1'
#
loop_
_entity.id
_entity.type
_entity.pdbx_description
1 polymer ?
#
loop_
_entity_poly.entity_id
_entity_poly.type
_entity_poly.pdbx_seq_one_letter_code
_entity_poly.pdbx_strand_id
1 'polypeptide(L)'
;MEKAFAFTLINKQFIEYGYEASILLLQTCLDHMNFHGGDMNDMQLKPDFSVSEKIGLGLALADSENGDVRTSGQNFCMRQIEKLCGNPASIDSHEKIQKIIMFLYQSEGLSKHVDSFMQMLSLMEFKERPPFVLAPLLSDDLHEDSFQVYDSGNHLFCLTAFFVCCRNLDLFYDFSENEFDSILAEMENDTSMADIMRELGYGCTLSTSHCKEVLSLFLPLSEVTLSRILSTIARTHAGLEDNQNSYSTFCSAIGSSALSDSSCLSCWNVDVLVDSIKQLAPGINWTLVMENLDHEGFYFPNEGAFSFFMSIYARACQDPFPLHAVCGSVWNNVDGQISFLRYAVAAPPETFTFAHSIRKLAYTDALHGQELPHGQANQAWLSLDLLDVLCQLAERGHAGSVRLMLEFPLKHCPEILLLGIAQINTAYNLIQREVSSTVFPMIIGNVMGSGVILHLWHSNPKL
;
A
#
# COMPACT_ATOMS: atom_id res chain seq x y z
N MET A 1 -38.61 -35.12 8.62
CA MET A 1 -39.15 -34.87 7.27
C MET A 1 -38.79 -33.47 6.79
N GLU A 2 -38.92 -32.44 7.63
CA GLU A 2 -38.50 -31.05 7.34
C GLU A 2 -37.00 -30.89 7.06
N LYS A 3 -36.12 -31.53 7.83
CA LYS A 3 -34.66 -31.50 7.61
C LYS A 3 -34.23 -32.04 6.24
N ALA A 4 -34.80 -33.17 5.81
CA ALA A 4 -34.52 -33.75 4.49
C ALA A 4 -35.06 -32.90 3.33
N PHE A 5 -36.19 -32.21 3.54
CA PHE A 5 -36.76 -31.29 2.55
C PHE A 5 -35.90 -30.02 2.42
N ALA A 6 -35.40 -29.48 3.53
CA ALA A 6 -34.43 -28.37 3.52
C ALA A 6 -33.16 -28.78 2.75
N PHE A 7 -32.55 -29.93 3.05
CA PHE A 7 -31.36 -30.41 2.33
C PHE A 7 -31.60 -30.66 0.83
N THR A 8 -32.82 -31.03 0.43
CA THR A 8 -33.17 -31.24 -0.99
C THR A 8 -33.38 -29.91 -1.71
N LEU A 9 -33.97 -28.91 -1.03
CA LEU A 9 -34.14 -27.55 -1.53
C LEU A 9 -32.79 -26.82 -1.66
N ILE A 10 -31.91 -27.00 -0.68
CA ILE A 10 -30.51 -26.53 -0.66
C ILE A 10 -29.75 -27.06 -1.88
N ASN A 11 -29.79 -28.38 -2.12
CA ASN A 11 -29.14 -29.01 -3.28
C ASN A 11 -29.70 -28.54 -4.64
N LYS A 12 -30.93 -28.00 -4.68
CA LYS A 12 -31.57 -27.54 -5.91
C LYS A 12 -31.29 -26.06 -6.17
N GLN A 13 -31.24 -25.22 -5.12
CA GLN A 13 -30.93 -23.79 -5.24
C GLN A 13 -29.46 -23.52 -5.58
N PHE A 14 -28.52 -24.35 -5.12
CA PHE A 14 -27.11 -24.28 -5.55
C PHE A 14 -26.91 -24.42 -7.06
N ILE A 15 -27.78 -25.16 -7.74
CA ILE A 15 -27.69 -25.41 -9.18
C ILE A 15 -28.27 -24.24 -10.00
N GLU A 16 -29.21 -23.45 -9.44
CA GLU A 16 -29.95 -22.42 -10.17
C GLU A 16 -29.47 -20.97 -9.93
N TYR A 17 -28.88 -20.64 -8.78
CA TYR A 17 -28.65 -19.22 -8.36
C TYR A 17 -27.19 -18.82 -8.12
N GLY A 18 -26.21 -19.70 -8.33
CA GLY A 18 -24.80 -19.42 -8.05
C GLY A 18 -24.41 -19.67 -6.58
N TYR A 19 -23.10 -19.87 -6.35
CA TYR A 19 -22.55 -20.40 -5.11
C TYR A 19 -22.58 -19.39 -3.92
N GLU A 20 -22.49 -18.08 -4.18
CA GLU A 20 -22.41 -17.03 -3.14
C GLU A 20 -23.73 -16.81 -2.42
N ALA A 21 -24.82 -16.60 -3.17
CA ALA A 21 -26.16 -16.44 -2.60
C ALA A 21 -26.61 -17.70 -1.86
N SER A 22 -26.21 -18.88 -2.33
CA SER A 22 -26.59 -20.17 -1.77
C SER A 22 -25.96 -20.45 -0.40
N ILE A 23 -24.73 -19.98 -0.16
CA ILE A 23 -24.01 -20.19 1.11
C ILE A 23 -24.53 -19.26 2.22
N LEU A 24 -24.78 -17.99 1.91
CA LEU A 24 -25.38 -17.02 2.86
C LEU A 24 -26.82 -17.40 3.23
N LEU A 25 -27.61 -17.88 2.25
CA LEU A 25 -28.97 -18.37 2.48
C LEU A 25 -28.95 -19.66 3.31
N LEU A 26 -27.93 -20.51 3.14
CA LEU A 26 -27.67 -21.69 3.96
C LEU A 26 -27.34 -21.35 5.41
N GLN A 27 -26.42 -20.40 5.64
CA GLN A 27 -26.06 -19.93 6.98
C GLN A 27 -27.32 -19.42 7.69
N THR A 28 -28.08 -18.55 7.01
CA THR A 28 -29.34 -18.00 7.52
C THR A 28 -30.38 -19.10 7.81
N CYS A 29 -30.55 -20.08 6.91
CA CYS A 29 -31.48 -21.19 7.12
C CYS A 29 -31.05 -22.15 8.23
N LEU A 30 -29.75 -22.32 8.46
CA LEU A 30 -29.20 -23.23 9.46
C LEU A 30 -29.16 -22.60 10.86
N ASP A 31 -28.95 -21.28 10.95
CA ASP A 31 -29.08 -20.53 12.21
C ASP A 31 -30.53 -20.58 12.74
N HIS A 32 -31.51 -20.75 11.85
CA HIS A 32 -32.93 -20.89 12.20
C HIS A 32 -33.41 -22.34 12.39
N MET A 33 -32.57 -23.36 12.16
CA MET A 33 -32.93 -24.78 12.35
C MET A 33 -32.14 -25.41 13.51
N ASN A 34 -32.83 -25.97 14.51
CA ASN A 34 -32.21 -26.71 15.62
C ASN A 34 -31.57 -28.02 15.12
N PHE A 35 -30.28 -27.96 14.77
CA PHE A 35 -29.44 -29.12 14.47
C PHE A 35 -28.73 -29.60 15.75
N HIS A 36 -28.82 -30.89 16.04
CA HIS A 36 -28.00 -31.53 17.07
C HIS A 36 -26.76 -32.13 16.42
N GLY A 37 -25.60 -32.07 17.09
CA GLY A 37 -24.28 -32.39 16.53
C GLY A 37 -24.07 -33.80 15.92
N GLY A 38 -25.06 -34.69 16.00
CA GLY A 38 -25.07 -35.97 15.29
C GLY A 38 -25.54 -35.88 13.83
N ASP A 39 -26.40 -34.92 13.50
CA ASP A 39 -27.09 -34.83 12.20
C ASP A 39 -26.18 -34.37 11.04
N MET A 40 -25.07 -33.67 11.33
CA MET A 40 -24.12 -33.17 10.32
C MET A 40 -23.00 -34.17 9.97
N ASN A 41 -22.77 -35.19 10.80
CA ASN A 41 -21.80 -36.25 10.49
C ASN A 41 -22.25 -37.13 9.32
N ASP A 42 -23.56 -37.20 9.09
CA ASP A 42 -24.20 -37.97 8.02
C ASP A 42 -24.57 -37.12 6.79
N MET A 43 -24.06 -35.88 6.73
CA MET A 43 -24.26 -34.99 5.59
C MET A 43 -23.47 -35.52 4.37
N GLN A 44 -24.02 -36.53 3.70
CA GLN A 44 -23.64 -36.92 2.35
C GLN A 44 -24.12 -35.81 1.40
N LEU A 45 -23.39 -34.69 1.41
CA LEU A 45 -23.46 -33.69 0.33
C LEU A 45 -23.31 -34.42 -1.00
N LYS A 46 -24.10 -34.02 -2.01
CA LYS A 46 -24.03 -34.64 -3.33
C LYS A 46 -22.58 -34.76 -3.80
N PRO A 47 -22.21 -35.84 -4.50
CA PRO A 47 -20.84 -36.07 -4.95
C PRO A 47 -20.26 -34.97 -5.85
N ASP A 48 -21.08 -34.04 -6.33
CA ASP A 48 -20.72 -33.02 -7.33
C ASP A 48 -20.02 -31.76 -6.77
N PHE A 49 -19.98 -31.56 -5.44
CA PHE A 49 -19.26 -30.40 -4.86
C PHE A 49 -17.74 -30.59 -4.94
N SER A 50 -17.05 -29.54 -5.42
CA SER A 50 -15.59 -29.46 -5.40
C SER A 50 -15.04 -29.37 -3.97
N VAL A 51 -13.74 -29.61 -3.82
CA VAL A 51 -13.11 -29.57 -2.49
C VAL A 51 -13.10 -28.15 -1.90
N SER A 52 -12.92 -27.13 -2.74
CA SER A 52 -12.97 -25.72 -2.33
C SER A 52 -14.34 -25.31 -1.82
N GLU A 53 -15.41 -25.75 -2.48
CA GLU A 53 -16.79 -25.46 -2.05
C GLU A 53 -17.13 -26.16 -0.73
N LYS A 54 -16.67 -27.40 -0.54
CA LYS A 54 -16.84 -28.12 0.74
C LYS A 54 -16.16 -27.38 1.89
N ILE A 55 -14.96 -26.85 1.65
CA ILE A 55 -14.23 -26.08 2.66
C ILE A 55 -14.90 -24.73 2.91
N GLY A 56 -15.28 -23.99 1.87
CA GLY A 56 -16.02 -22.73 2.02
C GLY A 56 -17.31 -22.90 2.82
N LEU A 57 -18.07 -23.98 2.55
CA LEU A 57 -19.27 -24.31 3.32
C LEU A 57 -18.95 -24.62 4.78
N GLY A 58 -17.97 -25.49 5.05
CA GLY A 58 -17.63 -25.85 6.43
C GLY A 58 -17.14 -24.65 7.25
N LEU A 59 -16.42 -23.71 6.62
CA LEU A 59 -15.95 -22.47 7.24
C LEU A 59 -17.10 -21.51 7.54
N ALA A 60 -18.04 -21.35 6.61
CA ALA A 60 -19.24 -20.54 6.85
C ALA A 60 -20.10 -21.11 8.00
N LEU A 61 -20.18 -22.44 8.11
CA LEU A 61 -20.86 -23.10 9.24
C LEU A 61 -20.08 -22.94 10.55
N ALA A 62 -18.75 -22.90 10.48
CA ALA A 62 -17.89 -22.62 11.63
C ALA A 62 -17.99 -21.16 12.13
N ASP A 63 -18.66 -20.28 11.39
CA ASP A 63 -18.97 -18.89 11.77
C ASP A 63 -20.43 -18.71 12.27
N SER A 64 -21.18 -19.81 12.45
CA SER A 64 -22.56 -19.77 12.94
C SER A 64 -22.64 -19.35 14.41
N GLU A 65 -23.68 -18.57 14.75
CA GLU A 65 -24.01 -18.22 16.13
C GLU A 65 -24.42 -19.45 16.96
N ASN A 66 -24.97 -20.49 16.31
CA ASN A 66 -25.37 -21.73 16.95
C ASN A 66 -24.15 -22.63 17.24
N GLY A 67 -23.87 -22.87 18.53
CA GLY A 67 -22.70 -23.65 18.96
C GLY A 67 -22.63 -25.09 18.43
N ASP A 68 -23.77 -25.75 18.23
CA ASP A 68 -23.82 -27.12 17.69
C ASP A 68 -23.46 -27.14 16.19
N VAL A 69 -23.96 -26.14 15.43
CA VAL A 69 -23.64 -25.96 14.00
C VAL A 69 -22.19 -25.57 13.82
N ARG A 70 -21.69 -24.66 14.66
CA ARG A 70 -20.29 -24.21 14.68
C ARG A 70 -19.32 -25.37 14.84
N THR A 71 -19.51 -26.16 15.89
CA THR A 71 -18.67 -27.33 16.20
C THR A 71 -18.71 -28.35 15.07
N SER A 72 -19.89 -28.53 14.46
CA SER A 72 -20.07 -29.45 13.35
C SER A 72 -19.39 -28.95 12.05
N GLY A 73 -19.44 -27.65 11.78
CA GLY A 73 -18.74 -26.99 10.66
C GLY A 73 -17.22 -27.12 10.77
N GLN A 74 -16.68 -26.85 11.97
CA GLN A 74 -15.25 -27.04 12.27
C GLN A 74 -14.81 -28.50 12.06
N ASN A 75 -15.55 -29.46 12.61
CA ASN A 75 -15.26 -30.89 12.44
C ASN A 75 -15.35 -31.33 10.98
N PHE A 76 -16.29 -30.79 10.21
CA PHE A 76 -16.42 -31.07 8.79
C PHE A 76 -15.23 -30.53 7.99
N CYS A 77 -14.83 -29.27 8.23
CA CYS A 77 -13.65 -28.66 7.61
C CYS A 77 -12.38 -29.45 7.92
N MET A 78 -12.14 -29.77 9.20
CA MET A 78 -10.98 -30.54 9.62
C MET A 78 -10.88 -31.87 8.88
N ARG A 79 -11.98 -32.61 8.71
CA ARG A 79 -11.97 -33.87 7.93
C ARG A 79 -11.68 -33.67 6.44
N GLN A 80 -12.12 -32.56 5.83
CA GLN A 80 -11.80 -32.28 4.43
C GLN A 80 -10.32 -31.91 4.27
N ILE A 81 -9.79 -31.14 5.23
CA ILE A 81 -8.38 -30.79 5.30
C ILE A 81 -7.52 -32.04 5.53
N GLU A 82 -7.92 -32.95 6.42
CA GLU A 82 -7.24 -34.24 6.62
C GLU A 82 -7.21 -35.06 5.33
N LYS A 83 -8.31 -35.10 4.57
CA LYS A 83 -8.37 -35.79 3.28
C LYS A 83 -7.48 -35.14 2.21
N LEU A 84 -7.34 -33.81 2.23
CA LEU A 84 -6.41 -33.08 1.37
C LEU A 84 -4.95 -33.38 1.73
N CYS A 85 -4.65 -33.44 3.03
CA CYS A 85 -3.30 -33.63 3.57
C CYS A 85 -2.87 -35.10 3.65
N GLY A 86 -3.79 -36.06 3.50
CA GLY A 86 -3.56 -37.50 3.66
C GLY A 86 -2.60 -38.16 2.65
N ASN A 87 -2.06 -37.41 1.68
CA ASN A 87 -0.99 -37.89 0.80
C ASN A 87 0.10 -36.80 0.61
N PRO A 88 1.00 -36.61 1.59
CA PRO A 88 1.92 -35.47 1.64
C PRO A 88 3.05 -35.51 0.60
N ALA A 89 3.18 -36.60 -0.17
CA ALA A 89 4.23 -36.76 -1.18
C ALA A 89 3.83 -36.31 -2.60
N SER A 90 2.58 -35.87 -2.84
CA SER A 90 2.15 -35.41 -4.16
C SER A 90 2.17 -33.88 -4.26
N ILE A 91 2.76 -33.37 -5.35
CA ILE A 91 2.73 -31.95 -5.77
C ILE A 91 1.29 -31.40 -5.85
N ASP A 92 0.32 -32.30 -6.02
CA ASP A 92 -1.11 -32.05 -6.17
C ASP A 92 -1.80 -31.52 -4.89
N SER A 93 -1.26 -31.76 -3.68
CA SER A 93 -1.86 -31.24 -2.43
C SER A 93 -1.66 -29.73 -2.25
N HIS A 94 -0.49 -29.22 -2.64
CA HIS A 94 -0.13 -27.80 -2.54
C HIS A 94 -0.93 -26.95 -3.54
N GLU A 95 -1.05 -27.43 -4.78
CA GLU A 95 -1.87 -26.77 -5.81
C GLU A 95 -3.35 -26.74 -5.43
N LYS A 96 -3.85 -27.79 -4.75
CA LYS A 96 -5.23 -27.82 -4.23
C LYS A 96 -5.43 -26.81 -3.10
N ILE A 97 -4.50 -26.71 -2.14
CA ILE A 97 -4.58 -25.71 -1.06
C ILE A 97 -4.57 -24.30 -1.66
N GLN A 98 -3.71 -24.03 -2.64
CA GLN A 98 -3.67 -22.75 -3.34
C GLN A 98 -5.00 -22.46 -4.06
N LYS A 99 -5.59 -23.44 -4.76
CA LYS A 99 -6.90 -23.29 -5.40
C LYS A 99 -8.02 -23.02 -4.39
N ILE A 100 -7.94 -23.58 -3.19
CA ILE A 100 -8.91 -23.33 -2.10
C ILE A 100 -8.75 -21.90 -1.58
N ILE A 101 -7.53 -21.43 -1.33
CA ILE A 101 -7.26 -20.06 -0.87
C ILE A 101 -7.72 -19.04 -1.91
N MET A 102 -7.39 -19.27 -3.20
CA MET A 102 -7.85 -18.40 -4.29
C MET A 102 -9.38 -18.37 -4.39
N PHE A 103 -10.04 -19.52 -4.24
CA PHE A 103 -11.50 -19.61 -4.24
C PHE A 103 -12.12 -18.82 -3.08
N LEU A 104 -11.60 -18.96 -1.86
CA LEU A 104 -12.10 -18.23 -0.69
C LEU A 104 -11.92 -16.72 -0.85
N TYR A 105 -10.76 -16.29 -1.37
CA TYR A 105 -10.46 -14.86 -1.57
C TYR A 105 -11.30 -14.22 -2.68
N GLN A 106 -11.57 -14.95 -3.76
CA GLN A 106 -12.34 -14.46 -4.91
C GLN A 106 -13.87 -14.48 -4.70
N SER A 107 -14.35 -15.13 -3.63
CA SER A 107 -15.79 -15.28 -3.37
C SER A 107 -16.30 -14.21 -2.41
N GLU A 108 -17.34 -13.48 -2.80
CA GLU A 108 -17.98 -12.45 -1.99
C GLU A 108 -18.66 -13.09 -0.76
N GLY A 109 -18.15 -12.78 0.44
CA GLY A 109 -18.66 -13.30 1.73
C GLY A 109 -17.87 -14.47 2.34
N LEU A 110 -17.03 -15.17 1.57
CA LEU A 110 -16.15 -16.23 2.11
C LEU A 110 -14.72 -15.76 2.39
N SER A 111 -14.31 -14.61 1.84
CA SER A 111 -12.97 -14.05 2.03
C SER A 111 -12.61 -13.81 3.50
N LYS A 112 -13.60 -13.47 4.34
CA LYS A 112 -13.44 -13.35 5.81
C LYS A 112 -13.04 -14.65 6.52
N HIS A 113 -13.14 -15.80 5.86
CA HIS A 113 -12.85 -17.10 6.44
C HIS A 113 -11.46 -17.65 6.08
N VAL A 114 -10.65 -16.89 5.34
CA VAL A 114 -9.30 -17.32 4.95
C VAL A 114 -8.43 -17.59 6.17
N ASP A 115 -8.47 -16.74 7.19
CA ASP A 115 -7.67 -16.94 8.41
C ASP A 115 -8.11 -18.17 9.20
N SER A 116 -9.41 -18.41 9.28
CA SER A 116 -9.98 -19.61 9.91
C SER A 116 -9.55 -20.89 9.18
N PHE A 117 -9.49 -20.85 7.85
CA PHE A 117 -8.97 -21.97 7.06
C PHE A 117 -7.49 -22.24 7.36
N MET A 118 -6.68 -21.18 7.41
CA MET A 118 -5.24 -21.27 7.67
C MET A 118 -4.95 -21.78 9.08
N GLN A 119 -5.74 -21.36 10.07
CA GLN A 119 -5.66 -21.85 11.43
C GLN A 119 -6.02 -23.34 11.51
N MET A 120 -7.06 -23.78 10.81
CA MET A 120 -7.39 -25.22 10.75
C MET A 120 -6.31 -26.04 10.03
N LEU A 121 -5.66 -25.46 9.02
CA LEU A 121 -4.54 -26.09 8.30
C LEU A 121 -3.30 -26.23 9.19
N SER A 122 -2.99 -25.23 10.03
CA SER A 122 -1.81 -25.24 10.91
C SER A 122 -1.92 -26.25 12.06
N LEU A 123 -3.14 -26.63 12.43
CA LEU A 123 -3.42 -27.66 13.44
C LEU A 123 -3.15 -29.09 12.94
N MET A 124 -2.85 -29.29 11.66
CA MET A 124 -2.53 -30.60 11.09
C MET A 124 -1.04 -30.91 11.25
N GLU A 125 -0.69 -31.87 12.11
CA GLU A 125 0.68 -32.36 12.25
C GLU A 125 1.12 -33.15 11.00
N PHE A 126 2.03 -32.59 10.21
CA PHE A 126 2.72 -33.33 9.13
C PHE A 126 3.73 -34.31 9.76
N LYS A 127 3.38 -35.61 9.76
CA LYS A 127 4.09 -36.66 10.53
C LYS A 127 5.48 -37.06 10.02
N GLU A 128 5.98 -36.47 8.95
CA GLU A 128 7.39 -36.49 8.59
C GLU A 128 7.84 -35.04 8.52
N ARG A 129 8.96 -34.71 9.18
CA ARG A 129 9.54 -33.34 9.33
C ARG A 129 8.98 -32.38 8.27
N PRO A 130 8.32 -31.27 8.65
CA PRO A 130 7.74 -30.39 7.67
C PRO A 130 8.87 -29.95 6.74
N PRO A 131 8.82 -30.26 5.42
CA PRO A 131 9.76 -29.64 4.51
C PRO A 131 9.54 -28.14 4.67
N PHE A 132 10.64 -27.40 4.87
CA PHE A 132 10.93 -25.95 4.88
C PHE A 132 9.87 -24.92 4.39
N VAL A 133 8.57 -25.15 4.60
CA VAL A 133 7.45 -24.44 3.96
C VAL A 133 6.60 -23.66 4.95
N LEU A 134 6.64 -24.04 6.23
CA LEU A 134 5.80 -23.42 7.28
C LEU A 134 6.58 -22.96 8.51
N ALA A 135 7.91 -23.09 8.52
CA ALA A 135 8.74 -22.72 9.67
C ALA A 135 8.66 -21.22 10.05
N PRO A 136 8.54 -20.25 9.13
CA PRO A 136 8.44 -18.84 9.51
C PRO A 136 7.05 -18.41 10.04
N LEU A 137 6.06 -19.32 10.07
CA LEU A 137 4.72 -19.02 10.60
C LEU A 137 4.57 -19.38 12.09
N LEU A 138 5.56 -20.02 12.72
CA LEU A 138 5.43 -20.61 14.06
C LEU A 138 6.56 -20.27 15.05
N SER A 139 7.46 -19.32 14.75
CA SER A 139 8.53 -18.91 15.66
C SER A 139 8.52 -17.40 15.83
N ASP A 140 8.24 -16.94 17.06
CA ASP A 140 8.26 -15.53 17.47
C ASP A 140 9.68 -14.97 17.68
N ASP A 141 10.70 -15.80 17.55
CA ASP A 141 12.10 -15.38 17.61
C ASP A 141 12.73 -15.56 16.23
N LEU A 142 13.43 -14.52 15.73
CA LEU A 142 14.84 -14.65 15.29
C LEU A 142 15.45 -13.33 14.77
N HIS A 143 16.63 -13.04 15.35
CA HIS A 143 17.63 -12.04 15.02
C HIS A 143 18.12 -12.02 13.55
N GLU A 144 18.58 -10.85 13.11
CA GLU A 144 19.03 -10.46 11.75
C GLU A 144 20.23 -11.21 11.14
N ASP A 145 20.97 -12.04 11.86
CA ASP A 145 22.24 -12.55 11.34
C ASP A 145 22.15 -14.00 10.86
N SER A 146 21.85 -14.21 9.57
CA SER A 146 22.45 -15.21 8.66
C SER A 146 21.48 -15.77 7.60
N PHE A 147 21.42 -15.15 6.41
CA PHE A 147 20.95 -15.86 5.22
C PHE A 147 21.88 -15.60 4.04
N GLN A 148 22.86 -16.50 3.87
CA GLN A 148 23.64 -16.61 2.64
C GLN A 148 22.79 -17.26 1.55
N VAL A 149 22.86 -16.64 0.38
CA VAL A 149 22.24 -17.04 -0.88
C VAL A 149 22.72 -18.43 -1.30
N TYR A 150 21.78 -19.37 -1.45
CA TYR A 150 21.96 -20.54 -2.31
C TYR A 150 20.87 -20.55 -3.39
N ASP A 151 21.37 -20.44 -4.62
CA ASP A 151 20.71 -20.57 -5.90
C ASP A 151 20.02 -21.96 -6.05
N SER A 152 18.69 -21.97 -6.06
CA SER A 152 17.89 -22.92 -6.84
C SER A 152 16.44 -22.44 -6.89
N GLY A 153 15.85 -22.38 -8.09
CA GLY A 153 14.51 -21.87 -8.34
C GLY A 153 13.40 -22.68 -7.67
N ASN A 154 13.09 -22.36 -6.41
CA ASN A 154 11.99 -22.95 -5.66
C ASN A 154 10.81 -21.98 -5.56
N HIS A 155 9.70 -22.37 -6.18
CA HIS A 155 8.35 -21.76 -6.13
C HIS A 155 7.78 -21.59 -4.69
N LEU A 156 8.53 -22.07 -3.70
CA LEU A 156 8.21 -22.22 -2.29
C LEU A 156 8.60 -20.98 -1.45
N PHE A 157 9.64 -20.26 -1.88
CA PHE A 157 10.06 -18.99 -1.28
C PHE A 157 9.08 -17.86 -1.66
N CYS A 158 8.43 -17.97 -2.81
CA CYS A 158 7.42 -17.02 -3.29
C CYS A 158 6.11 -17.08 -2.48
N LEU A 159 5.75 -18.24 -1.91
CA LEU A 159 4.51 -18.40 -1.15
C LEU A 159 4.65 -17.87 0.28
N THR A 160 5.80 -18.05 0.93
CA THR A 160 6.10 -17.51 2.27
C THR A 160 6.11 -15.98 2.25
N ALA A 161 6.70 -15.41 1.21
CA ALA A 161 6.68 -13.97 0.98
C ALA A 161 5.30 -13.39 0.66
N PHE A 162 4.54 -14.04 -0.23
CA PHE A 162 3.17 -13.63 -0.54
C PHE A 162 2.28 -13.64 0.73
N PHE A 163 2.52 -14.60 1.64
CA PHE A 163 1.83 -14.68 2.92
C PHE A 163 2.19 -13.56 3.89
N VAL A 164 3.45 -13.14 3.96
CA VAL A 164 3.91 -12.00 4.76
C VAL A 164 3.31 -10.68 4.22
N CYS A 165 3.21 -10.53 2.90
CA CYS A 165 2.56 -9.37 2.27
C CYS A 165 1.05 -9.30 2.53
N CYS A 166 0.37 -10.44 2.68
CA CYS A 166 -1.06 -10.49 3.02
C CYS A 166 -1.32 -10.21 4.51
N ARG A 167 -0.40 -10.55 5.41
CA ARG A 167 -0.51 -10.20 6.84
C ARG A 167 -0.43 -8.69 7.11
N ASN A 168 0.22 -7.92 6.23
CA ASN A 168 0.29 -6.45 6.35
C ASN A 168 -0.97 -5.71 5.87
N LEU A 169 -2.06 -6.42 5.60
CA LEU A 169 -3.38 -5.81 5.42
C LEU A 169 -4.04 -5.58 6.79
N ASP A 170 -3.40 -4.78 7.64
CA ASP A 170 -3.97 -4.32 8.90
C ASP A 170 -5.10 -3.32 8.62
N LEU A 171 -6.31 -3.84 8.48
CA LEU A 171 -7.51 -3.14 8.92
C LEU A 171 -8.37 -4.10 9.73
N PHE A 172 -8.25 -3.92 11.05
CA PHE A 172 -9.12 -4.36 12.15
C PHE A 172 -8.79 -5.68 12.86
N TYR A 173 -7.72 -5.68 13.66
CA TYR A 173 -7.86 -5.98 15.09
C TYR A 173 -6.81 -5.22 15.91
N ASP A 174 -7.01 -3.91 16.02
CA ASP A 174 -6.46 -3.12 17.11
C ASP A 174 -7.38 -3.36 18.32
N PHE A 175 -7.03 -4.33 19.16
CA PHE A 175 -7.49 -4.38 20.53
C PHE A 175 -6.38 -4.96 21.41
N SER A 176 -5.90 -4.10 22.30
CA SER A 176 -4.89 -4.30 23.34
C SER A 176 -3.46 -4.55 22.86
N GLU A 177 -2.72 -3.47 22.63
CA GLU A 177 -1.45 -3.15 23.34
C GLU A 177 -0.81 -1.84 22.82
N ASN A 178 -1.26 -1.31 21.67
CA ASN A 178 -0.70 -0.08 21.08
C ASN A 178 -1.18 1.24 21.70
N GLU A 179 -2.26 1.27 22.49
CA GLU A 179 -2.76 2.52 23.07
C GLU A 179 -1.76 3.07 24.10
N PHE A 180 -1.04 2.22 24.82
CA PHE A 180 -0.07 2.66 25.83
C PHE A 180 1.23 3.18 25.21
N ASP A 181 1.75 2.52 24.17
CA ASP A 181 2.94 2.98 23.44
C ASP A 181 2.64 4.18 22.54
N SER A 182 1.44 4.27 21.98
CA SER A 182 0.94 5.48 21.30
C SER A 182 0.84 6.65 22.27
N ILE A 183 0.30 6.44 23.47
CA ILE A 183 0.20 7.48 24.50
C ILE A 183 1.60 7.86 25.02
N LEU A 184 2.53 6.91 25.16
CA LEU A 184 3.92 7.19 25.56
C LEU A 184 4.69 7.94 24.47
N ALA A 185 4.51 7.60 23.19
CA ALA A 185 5.08 8.32 22.06
C ALA A 185 4.47 9.72 21.91
N GLU A 186 3.18 9.89 22.19
CA GLU A 186 2.50 11.19 22.23
C GLU A 186 3.00 12.04 23.42
N MET A 187 3.42 11.41 24.51
CA MET A 187 4.01 12.05 25.70
C MET A 187 5.52 12.32 25.59
N GLU A 188 6.25 11.60 24.73
CA GLU A 188 7.68 11.82 24.41
C GLU A 188 7.92 12.75 23.21
N ASN A 189 6.86 13.17 22.51
CA ASN A 189 6.99 14.14 21.43
C ASN A 189 7.23 15.54 22.02
N ASP A 190 8.50 15.89 22.23
CA ASP A 190 8.93 17.28 22.40
C ASP A 190 8.17 18.13 21.37
N THR A 191 7.29 19.03 21.84
CA THR A 191 6.38 19.80 20.98
C THR A 191 7.16 20.36 19.80
N SER A 192 6.97 19.78 18.61
CA SER A 192 7.89 20.06 17.53
C SER A 192 7.70 21.50 17.08
N MET A 193 8.77 22.15 16.62
CA MET A 193 8.68 23.51 16.07
C MET A 193 7.58 23.63 15.02
N ALA A 194 7.37 22.56 14.24
CA ALA A 194 6.35 22.50 13.22
C ALA A 194 4.94 22.55 13.84
N ASP A 195 4.71 21.92 14.99
CA ASP A 195 3.46 22.03 15.75
C ASP A 195 3.25 23.43 16.31
N ILE A 196 4.30 24.07 16.85
CA ILE A 196 4.20 25.46 17.32
C ILE A 196 3.81 26.38 16.17
N MET A 197 4.49 26.28 15.01
CA MET A 197 4.15 27.07 13.84
C MET A 197 2.73 26.79 13.35
N ARG A 198 2.27 25.53 13.38
CA ARG A 198 0.89 25.18 13.05
C ARG A 198 -0.11 25.89 13.95
N GLU A 199 0.09 25.87 15.27
CA GLU A 199 -0.81 26.48 16.24
C GLU A 199 -0.86 28.01 16.12
N LEU A 200 0.27 28.62 15.75
CA LEU A 200 0.35 30.07 15.47
C LEU A 200 -0.28 30.45 14.13
N GLY A 201 -0.32 29.51 13.18
CA GLY A 201 -0.93 29.67 11.87
C GLY A 201 -0.22 30.68 10.96
N TYR A 202 -0.96 31.17 9.97
CA TYR A 202 -0.41 31.94 8.84
C TYR A 202 0.27 33.25 9.26
N GLY A 203 -0.06 33.80 10.43
CA GLY A 203 0.56 34.99 11.01
C GLY A 203 2.08 34.87 11.14
N CYS A 204 2.62 33.65 11.31
CA CYS A 204 4.06 33.38 11.29
C CYS A 204 4.77 33.92 10.03
N THR A 205 4.06 34.06 8.92
CA THR A 205 4.59 34.53 7.62
C THR A 205 4.09 35.93 7.24
N LEU A 206 3.69 36.75 8.23
CA LEU A 206 3.21 38.12 8.02
C LEU A 206 4.27 39.05 7.39
N SER A 207 5.52 38.94 7.84
CA SER A 207 6.65 39.72 7.31
C SER A 207 7.95 38.96 7.53
N THR A 208 8.98 39.26 6.72
CA THR A 208 10.30 38.63 6.85
C THR A 208 10.94 38.92 8.21
N SER A 209 10.71 40.08 8.81
CA SER A 209 11.20 40.37 10.17
C SER A 209 10.52 39.48 11.21
N HIS A 210 9.19 39.39 11.19
CA HIS A 210 8.44 38.59 12.16
C HIS A 210 8.71 37.09 11.98
N CYS A 211 8.69 36.59 10.74
CA CYS A 211 8.99 35.19 10.46
C CYS A 211 10.39 34.81 10.96
N LYS A 212 11.39 35.69 10.83
CA LYS A 212 12.70 35.47 11.42
C LYS A 212 12.69 35.44 12.95
N GLU A 213 11.92 36.31 13.61
CA GLU A 213 11.78 36.26 15.08
C GLU A 213 11.23 34.89 15.51
N VAL A 214 10.17 34.40 14.86
CA VAL A 214 9.59 33.07 15.12
C VAL A 214 10.61 31.96 14.87
N LEU A 215 11.25 31.94 13.71
CA LEU A 215 12.23 30.90 13.35
C LEU A 215 13.49 30.96 14.22
N SER A 216 13.87 32.14 14.73
CA SER A 216 15.08 32.33 15.53
C SER A 216 15.03 31.65 16.89
N LEU A 217 13.84 31.34 17.40
CA LEU A 217 13.65 30.61 18.66
C LEU A 217 14.22 29.19 18.62
N PHE A 218 14.49 28.68 17.42
CA PHE A 218 14.85 27.28 17.17
C PHE A 218 16.18 27.14 16.42
N LEU A 219 17.06 28.14 16.54
CA LEU A 219 18.40 28.03 15.96
C LEU A 219 19.24 26.96 16.68
N PRO A 220 20.09 26.21 15.95
CA PRO A 220 20.31 26.32 14.50
C PRO A 220 19.20 25.63 13.68
N LEU A 221 18.82 26.26 12.56
CA LEU A 221 17.93 25.62 11.59
C LEU A 221 18.71 24.53 10.85
N SER A 222 18.45 23.27 11.21
CA SER A 222 19.00 22.10 10.51
C SER A 222 18.09 21.66 9.36
N GLU A 223 18.62 20.87 8.43
CA GLU A 223 17.87 20.30 7.32
C GLU A 223 16.69 19.44 7.79
N VAL A 224 16.89 18.69 8.88
CA VAL A 224 15.88 17.87 9.53
C VAL A 224 14.77 18.72 10.15
N THR A 225 15.13 19.84 10.79
CA THR A 225 14.14 20.77 11.37
C THR A 225 13.31 21.40 10.26
N LEU A 226 13.94 21.82 9.16
CA LEU A 226 13.27 22.42 8.02
C LEU A 226 12.35 21.43 7.31
N SER A 227 12.75 20.16 7.13
CA SER A 227 11.88 19.17 6.50
C SER A 227 10.56 19.04 7.27
N ARG A 228 10.60 18.97 8.60
CA ARG A 228 9.40 18.92 9.45
C ARG A 228 8.53 20.19 9.38
N ILE A 229 9.15 21.37 9.38
CA ILE A 229 8.41 22.64 9.22
C ILE A 229 7.69 22.67 7.88
N LEU A 230 8.41 22.42 6.78
CA LEU A 230 7.83 22.46 5.43
C LEU A 230 6.69 21.46 5.25
N SER A 231 6.86 20.27 5.83
CA SER A 231 5.84 19.22 5.86
C SER A 231 4.55 19.69 6.53
N THR A 232 4.67 20.33 7.69
CA THR A 232 3.52 20.84 8.43
C THR A 232 2.86 22.03 7.73
N ILE A 233 3.66 22.96 7.20
CA ILE A 233 3.16 24.10 6.43
C ILE A 233 2.40 23.61 5.19
N ALA A 234 2.92 22.63 4.45
CA ALA A 234 2.24 22.11 3.27
C ALA A 234 0.94 21.36 3.60
N ARG A 235 0.94 20.54 4.67
CA ARG A 235 -0.27 19.87 5.15
C ARG A 235 -1.35 20.86 5.57
N THR A 236 -0.94 22.02 6.07
CA THR A 236 -1.80 23.10 6.55
C THR A 236 -1.83 24.30 5.62
N HIS A 237 -1.59 24.08 4.31
CA HIS A 237 -1.54 25.17 3.33
C HIS A 237 -2.86 25.96 3.23
N ALA A 238 -3.97 25.29 3.55
CA ALA A 238 -5.32 25.83 3.59
C ALA A 238 -6.09 25.22 4.77
N GLY A 239 -7.12 25.94 5.25
CA GLY A 239 -8.06 25.43 6.24
C GLY A 239 -7.62 25.45 7.71
N LEU A 240 -6.54 26.14 8.06
CA LEU A 240 -6.24 26.42 9.47
C LEU A 240 -7.34 27.28 10.11
N GLU A 241 -7.78 26.87 11.30
CA GLU A 241 -8.74 27.62 12.11
C GLU A 241 -8.10 28.92 12.66
N ASP A 242 -8.93 29.95 12.82
CA ASP A 242 -8.51 31.26 13.33
C ASP A 242 -8.18 31.20 14.84
N ASN A 243 -6.98 30.74 15.18
CA ASN A 243 -6.46 30.73 16.57
C ASN A 243 -5.87 32.10 16.97
N GLN A 244 -6.62 33.18 16.75
CA GLN A 244 -6.21 34.57 17.00
C GLN A 244 -5.73 34.80 18.46
N ASN A 245 -6.31 34.08 19.43
CA ASN A 245 -5.94 34.17 20.84
C ASN A 245 -4.56 33.55 21.14
N SER A 246 -4.22 32.42 20.51
CA SER A 246 -2.92 31.77 20.67
C SER A 246 -1.81 32.62 20.04
N TYR A 247 -2.05 33.14 18.84
CA TYR A 247 -1.10 33.99 18.12
C TYR A 247 -0.80 35.30 18.89
N SER A 248 -1.84 36.00 19.39
CA SER A 248 -1.65 37.25 20.15
C SER A 248 -0.92 37.05 21.48
N THR A 249 -1.19 35.94 22.18
CA THR A 249 -0.49 35.55 23.41
C THR A 249 0.99 35.29 23.12
N PHE A 250 1.28 34.56 22.04
CA PHE A 250 2.65 34.26 21.63
C PHE A 250 3.43 35.52 21.24
N CYS A 251 2.88 36.38 20.40
CA CYS A 251 3.51 37.65 20.00
C CYS A 251 3.89 38.52 21.21
N SER A 252 3.03 38.53 22.23
CA SER A 252 3.30 39.22 23.50
C SER A 252 4.46 38.59 24.28
N ALA A 253 4.56 37.26 24.29
CA ALA A 253 5.61 36.52 24.98
C ALA A 253 6.99 36.68 24.33
N ILE A 254 7.06 36.72 23.00
CA ILE A 254 8.32 36.91 22.25
C ILE A 254 8.74 38.38 22.12
N GLY A 255 7.94 39.32 22.67
CA GLY A 255 8.21 40.76 22.59
C GLY A 255 8.11 41.33 21.17
N SER A 256 7.38 40.66 20.28
CA SER A 256 7.24 41.11 18.88
C SER A 256 6.34 42.34 18.81
N SER A 257 6.77 43.36 18.05
CA SER A 257 6.01 44.58 17.82
C SER A 257 4.96 44.44 16.70
N ALA A 258 4.68 43.22 16.24
CA ALA A 258 3.68 42.96 15.22
C ALA A 258 2.30 43.41 15.73
N LEU A 259 1.75 44.47 15.13
CA LEU A 259 0.38 44.89 15.37
C LEU A 259 -0.55 43.72 15.01
N SER A 260 -1.57 43.51 15.82
CA SER A 260 -2.57 42.44 15.73
C SER A 260 -3.50 42.56 14.52
N ASP A 261 -2.96 42.82 13.33
CA ASP A 261 -3.66 42.74 12.04
C ASP A 261 -3.50 41.33 11.43
N SER A 262 -3.44 40.30 12.27
CA SER A 262 -3.33 38.89 11.86
C SER A 262 -4.61 38.37 11.15
N SER A 263 -5.67 39.18 11.14
CA SER A 263 -6.98 38.88 10.54
C SER A 263 -7.01 38.79 9.00
N CYS A 264 -5.87 38.79 8.30
CA CYS A 264 -5.84 38.98 6.84
C CYS A 264 -5.23 37.82 6.02
N LEU A 265 -4.46 36.90 6.62
CA LEU A 265 -3.83 35.83 5.84
C LEU A 265 -4.69 34.57 5.83
N SER A 266 -5.12 34.14 4.63
CA SER A 266 -5.84 32.88 4.42
C SER A 266 -4.92 31.71 4.05
N CYS A 267 -3.63 31.96 3.86
CA CYS A 267 -2.61 30.97 3.51
C CYS A 267 -1.21 31.43 3.93
N TRP A 268 -0.25 30.49 3.92
CA TRP A 268 1.16 30.76 4.19
C TRP A 268 1.83 31.55 3.06
N ASN A 269 2.63 32.57 3.42
CA ASN A 269 3.39 33.34 2.43
C ASN A 269 4.75 32.68 2.14
N VAL A 270 4.87 32.08 0.95
CA VAL A 270 6.06 31.36 0.48
C VAL A 270 7.29 32.26 0.39
N ASP A 271 7.15 33.48 -0.14
CA ASP A 271 8.27 34.42 -0.28
C ASP A 271 8.83 34.81 1.08
N VAL A 272 7.96 35.18 2.02
CA VAL A 272 8.35 35.55 3.39
C VAL A 272 9.04 34.38 4.10
N LEU A 273 8.49 33.17 3.99
CA LEU A 273 9.06 31.98 4.61
C LEU A 273 10.47 31.69 4.09
N VAL A 274 10.62 31.59 2.76
CA VAL A 274 11.89 31.22 2.13
C VAL A 274 12.96 32.29 2.33
N ASP A 275 12.60 33.57 2.20
CA ASP A 275 13.55 34.67 2.41
C ASP A 275 14.02 34.73 3.87
N SER A 276 13.14 34.40 4.83
CA SER A 276 13.50 34.33 6.25
C SER A 276 14.46 33.18 6.53
N ILE A 277 14.19 31.99 5.98
CA ILE A 277 15.09 30.81 6.11
C ILE A 277 16.46 31.11 5.50
N LYS A 278 16.51 31.68 4.28
CA LYS A 278 17.78 32.02 3.59
C LYS A 278 18.61 33.05 4.36
N GLN A 279 17.97 33.99 5.05
CA GLN A 279 18.67 34.97 5.87
C GLN A 279 19.21 34.39 7.19
N LEU A 280 18.50 33.43 7.79
CA LEU A 280 18.91 32.79 9.05
C LEU A 280 19.91 31.66 8.85
N ALA A 281 19.77 30.90 7.76
CA ALA A 281 20.59 29.74 7.43
C ALA A 281 21.02 29.77 5.95
N PRO A 282 21.92 30.69 5.55
CA PRO A 282 22.34 30.84 4.15
C PRO A 282 23.10 29.63 3.58
N GLY A 283 23.65 28.78 4.45
CA GLY A 283 24.38 27.56 4.06
C GLY A 283 23.53 26.30 4.02
N ILE A 284 22.20 26.39 4.15
CA ILE A 284 21.33 25.22 4.19
C ILE A 284 21.38 24.42 2.89
N ASN A 285 21.51 23.10 3.00
CA ASN A 285 21.44 22.22 1.85
C ASN A 285 20.00 21.78 1.57
N TRP A 286 19.33 22.46 0.63
CA TRP A 286 17.95 22.14 0.26
C TRP A 286 17.76 20.72 -0.29
N THR A 287 18.78 20.13 -0.92
CA THR A 287 18.74 18.72 -1.33
C THR A 287 18.63 17.82 -0.11
N LEU A 288 19.46 18.06 0.92
CA LEU A 288 19.42 17.30 2.16
C LEU A 288 18.13 17.57 2.96
N VAL A 289 17.52 18.75 2.86
CA VAL A 289 16.15 18.98 3.40
C VAL A 289 15.15 18.01 2.75
N MET A 290 15.19 17.84 1.43
CA MET A 290 14.28 16.92 0.73
C MET A 290 14.60 15.45 1.03
N GLU A 291 15.87 15.09 1.23
CA GLU A 291 16.29 13.76 1.67
C GLU A 291 15.78 13.40 3.08
N ASN A 292 15.49 14.41 3.91
CA ASN A 292 14.92 14.24 5.26
C ASN A 292 13.39 14.32 5.29
N LEU A 293 12.69 14.08 4.16
CA LEU A 293 11.22 14.00 4.12
C LEU A 293 10.66 12.65 4.58
N ASP A 294 11.50 11.61 4.66
CA ASP A 294 11.14 10.34 5.29
C ASP A 294 11.10 10.48 6.81
N HIS A 295 10.01 11.04 7.32
CA HIS A 295 9.76 11.17 8.75
C HIS A 295 8.27 11.02 9.05
N GLU A 296 7.96 10.69 10.31
CA GLU A 296 6.59 10.60 10.80
C GLU A 296 5.83 11.93 10.62
N GLY A 297 4.58 11.86 10.17
CA GLY A 297 3.72 13.01 9.98
C GLY A 297 3.84 13.71 8.62
N PHE A 298 4.81 13.36 7.78
CA PHE A 298 4.83 13.82 6.38
C PHE A 298 3.70 13.17 5.58
N TYR A 299 2.82 13.97 4.99
CA TYR A 299 1.74 13.50 4.12
C TYR A 299 1.12 14.66 3.34
N PHE A 300 0.82 14.44 2.06
CA PHE A 300 0.03 15.39 1.27
C PHE A 300 -1.45 14.98 1.21
N PRO A 301 -2.38 15.80 1.77
CA PRO A 301 -3.79 15.47 1.77
C PRO A 301 -4.48 15.67 0.41
N ASN A 302 -3.97 16.56 -0.43
CA ASN A 302 -4.54 16.88 -1.74
C ASN A 302 -3.47 17.45 -2.68
N GLU A 303 -3.84 17.61 -3.96
CA GLU A 303 -2.99 18.18 -5.00
C GLU A 303 -2.55 19.63 -4.70
N GLY A 304 -3.41 20.40 -4.00
CA GLY A 304 -3.10 21.77 -3.57
C GLY A 304 -1.93 21.82 -2.60
N ALA A 305 -1.90 20.91 -1.62
CA ALA A 305 -0.80 20.80 -0.65
C ALA A 305 0.53 20.43 -1.34
N PHE A 306 0.49 19.49 -2.29
CA PHE A 306 1.65 19.11 -3.08
C PHE A 306 2.16 20.29 -3.94
N SER A 307 1.27 20.96 -4.66
CA SER A 307 1.62 22.12 -5.49
C SER A 307 2.19 23.27 -4.67
N PHE A 308 1.61 23.51 -3.49
CA PHE A 308 2.11 24.50 -2.54
C PHE A 308 3.53 24.14 -2.05
N PHE A 309 3.77 22.89 -1.66
CA PHE A 309 5.10 22.43 -1.28
C PHE A 309 6.14 22.61 -2.40
N MET A 310 5.78 22.27 -3.64
CA MET A 310 6.65 22.47 -4.80
C MET A 310 6.94 23.94 -5.09
N SER A 311 5.98 24.84 -4.82
CA SER A 311 6.23 26.28 -4.92
C SER A 311 7.27 26.78 -3.90
N ILE A 312 7.29 26.21 -2.70
CA ILE A 312 8.33 26.50 -1.70
C ILE A 312 9.68 26.03 -2.20
N TYR A 313 9.77 24.79 -2.70
CA TYR A 313 11.03 24.25 -3.23
C TYR A 313 11.55 25.09 -4.40
N ALA A 314 10.70 25.46 -5.37
CA ALA A 314 11.07 26.29 -6.51
C ALA A 314 11.57 27.69 -6.11
N ARG A 315 11.04 28.27 -5.04
CA ARG A 315 11.51 29.56 -4.50
C ARG A 315 12.81 29.42 -3.71
N ALA A 316 12.98 28.28 -3.05
CA ALA A 316 14.12 27.96 -2.20
C ALA A 316 15.37 27.56 -3.00
N CYS A 317 15.19 26.70 -3.99
CA CYS A 317 16.25 26.09 -4.78
C CYS A 317 15.97 26.29 -6.29
N GLN A 318 17.01 26.60 -7.05
CA GLN A 318 16.91 26.68 -8.53
C GLN A 318 17.24 25.35 -9.20
N ASP A 319 17.85 24.42 -8.46
CA ASP A 319 18.19 23.10 -8.98
C ASP A 319 16.94 22.21 -9.05
N PRO A 320 16.88 21.27 -10.00
CA PRO A 320 15.80 20.30 -10.09
C PRO A 320 15.59 19.54 -8.76
N PHE A 321 14.35 19.15 -8.48
CA PHE A 321 14.03 18.40 -7.26
C PHE A 321 14.84 17.09 -7.18
N PRO A 322 15.48 16.73 -6.07
CA PRO A 322 16.28 15.52 -5.97
C PRO A 322 15.42 14.26 -6.03
N LEU A 323 15.27 13.66 -7.21
CA LEU A 323 14.40 12.49 -7.40
C LEU A 323 14.82 11.30 -6.55
N HIS A 324 16.11 11.14 -6.26
CA HIS A 324 16.61 10.07 -5.39
C HIS A 324 16.09 10.19 -3.96
N ALA A 325 15.72 11.39 -3.49
CA ALA A 325 15.14 11.56 -2.17
C ALA A 325 13.81 10.80 -2.02
N VAL A 326 13.04 10.66 -3.11
CA VAL A 326 11.71 10.01 -3.10
C VAL A 326 11.69 8.69 -3.88
N CYS A 327 12.52 8.55 -4.92
CA CYS A 327 12.57 7.40 -5.80
C CYS A 327 13.85 6.55 -5.60
N GLY A 328 14.72 6.87 -4.64
CA GLY A 328 15.96 6.14 -4.39
C GLY A 328 15.76 4.86 -3.59
N SER A 329 14.80 4.85 -2.67
CA SER A 329 14.46 3.70 -1.82
C SER A 329 13.03 3.82 -1.30
N VAL A 330 12.47 2.73 -0.81
CA VAL A 330 11.20 2.79 -0.07
C VAL A 330 11.46 3.42 1.30
N TRP A 331 10.65 4.42 1.64
CA TRP A 331 10.69 5.17 2.91
C TRP A 331 10.17 4.33 4.08
N ASN A 332 10.53 4.74 5.30
CA ASN A 332 9.90 4.23 6.52
C ASN A 332 8.46 4.77 6.64
N ASN A 333 8.25 6.06 6.34
CA ASN A 333 6.92 6.64 6.20
C ASN A 333 6.36 6.35 4.78
N VAL A 334 5.84 5.14 4.61
CA VAL A 334 5.32 4.67 3.32
C VAL A 334 4.11 5.46 2.85
N ASP A 335 3.20 5.84 3.74
CA ASP A 335 2.02 6.65 3.39
C ASP A 335 2.42 8.04 2.87
N GLY A 336 3.44 8.66 3.50
CA GLY A 336 4.04 9.88 3.04
C GLY A 336 4.60 9.75 1.62
N GLN A 337 5.38 8.70 1.36
CA GLN A 337 5.96 8.44 0.03
C GLN A 337 4.88 8.20 -1.02
N ILE A 338 3.88 7.36 -0.73
CA ILE A 338 2.75 7.10 -1.64
C ILE A 338 1.98 8.39 -1.93
N SER A 339 1.74 9.22 -0.91
CA SER A 339 1.04 10.50 -1.09
C SER A 339 1.82 11.44 -2.01
N PHE A 340 3.15 11.51 -1.86
CA PHE A 340 4.03 12.26 -2.74
C PHE A 340 3.95 11.73 -4.17
N LEU A 341 4.22 10.44 -4.36
CA LEU A 341 4.30 9.82 -5.68
C LEU A 341 2.98 9.96 -6.44
N ARG A 342 1.84 9.77 -5.76
CA ARG A 342 0.49 9.93 -6.33
C ARG A 342 0.29 11.29 -7.00
N TYR A 343 0.71 12.38 -6.34
CA TYR A 343 0.58 13.71 -6.92
C TYR A 343 1.71 14.03 -7.90
N ALA A 344 2.93 13.56 -7.64
CA ALA A 344 4.07 13.78 -8.52
C ALA A 344 3.86 13.21 -9.93
N VAL A 345 3.33 11.98 -10.05
CA VAL A 345 3.09 11.36 -11.37
C VAL A 345 2.01 12.07 -12.18
N ALA A 346 1.06 12.71 -11.51
CA ALA A 346 -0.05 13.45 -12.14
C ALA A 346 0.26 14.94 -12.35
N ALA A 347 1.32 15.47 -11.73
CA ALA A 347 1.63 16.89 -11.74
C ALA A 347 2.07 17.39 -13.14
N PRO A 348 1.73 18.65 -13.49
CA PRO A 348 2.26 19.28 -14.69
C PRO A 348 3.78 19.51 -14.55
N PRO A 349 4.55 19.52 -15.67
CA PRO A 349 6.01 19.61 -15.64
C PRO A 349 6.55 20.89 -15.00
N GLU A 350 5.75 21.97 -15.00
CA GLU A 350 6.08 23.23 -14.34
C GLU A 350 6.07 23.10 -12.80
N THR A 351 5.25 22.19 -12.27
CA THR A 351 5.17 21.92 -10.82
C THR A 351 6.15 20.83 -10.41
N PHE A 352 6.20 19.72 -11.16
CA PHE A 352 7.10 18.62 -10.88
C PHE A 352 7.41 17.83 -12.15
N THR A 353 8.68 17.44 -12.32
CA THR A 353 9.12 16.68 -13.48
C THR A 353 10.13 15.60 -13.12
N PHE A 354 10.05 14.48 -13.83
CA PHE A 354 11.01 13.37 -13.77
C PHE A 354 12.05 13.47 -14.90
N ALA A 355 12.10 14.61 -15.60
CA ALA A 355 12.98 14.83 -16.75
C ALA A 355 14.48 14.82 -16.44
N HIS A 356 14.88 14.74 -15.17
CA HIS A 356 16.28 14.60 -14.74
C HIS A 356 16.52 13.29 -13.97
N SER A 357 15.63 12.31 -14.12
CA SER A 357 15.88 10.94 -13.65
C SER A 357 17.19 10.40 -14.22
N ILE A 358 17.98 9.73 -13.37
CA ILE A 358 19.29 9.18 -13.74
C ILE A 358 19.08 7.94 -14.60
N ARG A 359 18.19 7.04 -14.16
CA ARG A 359 17.81 5.84 -14.92
C ARG A 359 16.57 6.13 -15.73
N LYS A 360 16.75 6.40 -17.03
CA LYS A 360 15.63 6.60 -17.97
C LYS A 360 15.53 5.51 -19.01
N LEU A 361 14.30 5.19 -19.37
CA LEU A 361 14.00 4.35 -20.50
C LEU A 361 14.46 5.04 -21.79
N ALA A 362 15.38 4.40 -22.52
CA ALA A 362 15.79 4.83 -23.85
C ALA A 362 14.71 4.46 -24.88
N TYR A 363 13.59 5.17 -24.87
CA TYR A 363 12.57 5.06 -25.89
C TYR A 363 12.91 6.02 -27.03
N THR A 364 13.76 5.58 -27.96
CA THR A 364 14.06 6.36 -29.17
C THR A 364 12.84 6.41 -30.07
N ASP A 365 12.64 7.60 -30.64
CA ASP A 365 11.76 8.06 -31.72
C ASP A 365 11.81 7.21 -33.02
N ALA A 366 11.81 5.88 -32.89
CA ALA A 366 11.96 4.93 -33.98
C ALA A 366 10.64 4.60 -34.67
N LEU A 367 9.50 5.10 -34.15
CA LEU A 367 8.20 4.79 -34.74
C LEU A 367 7.35 5.97 -35.17
N HIS A 368 7.30 7.12 -34.51
CA HIS A 368 6.59 8.29 -35.06
C HIS A 368 7.01 9.59 -34.37
N GLY A 369 7.44 10.59 -35.17
CA GLY A 369 7.52 12.00 -34.78
C GLY A 369 6.13 12.63 -34.54
N GLN A 370 5.30 11.96 -33.75
CA GLN A 370 4.09 12.52 -33.14
C GLN A 370 4.48 12.99 -31.74
N GLU A 371 4.15 14.25 -31.44
CA GLU A 371 4.27 14.83 -30.11
C GLU A 371 3.68 13.86 -29.07
N LEU A 372 4.48 13.58 -28.05
CA LEU A 372 4.13 12.70 -26.94
C LEU A 372 2.74 13.11 -26.41
N PRO A 373 1.76 12.20 -26.31
CA PRO A 373 0.44 12.55 -25.77
C PRO A 373 0.59 13.17 -24.38
N HIS A 374 -0.26 14.16 -24.09
CA HIS A 374 -0.32 15.03 -22.90
C HIS A 374 -0.04 14.36 -21.53
N GLY A 375 -0.14 13.04 -21.41
CA GLY A 375 0.24 12.21 -20.26
C GLY A 375 1.74 11.98 -20.04
N GLN A 376 2.60 12.50 -20.90
CA GLN A 376 4.06 12.33 -20.84
C GLN A 376 4.80 13.65 -20.57
N ALA A 377 4.07 14.72 -20.27
CA ALA A 377 4.63 16.06 -20.12
C ALA A 377 5.71 16.14 -19.03
N ASN A 378 5.50 15.46 -17.89
CA ASN A 378 6.46 15.41 -16.78
C ASN A 378 7.46 14.23 -16.85
N GLN A 379 7.42 13.41 -17.91
CA GLN A 379 8.28 12.24 -18.13
C GLN A 379 8.25 11.16 -17.02
N ALA A 380 7.22 11.11 -16.16
CA ALA A 380 7.15 10.15 -15.05
C ALA A 380 7.39 8.70 -15.48
N TRP A 381 6.63 8.22 -16.48
CA TRP A 381 6.67 6.82 -16.92
C TRP A 381 7.91 6.43 -17.73
N LEU A 382 8.83 7.36 -17.98
CA LEU A 382 10.16 7.08 -18.53
C LEU A 382 11.22 6.90 -17.42
N SER A 383 10.92 7.29 -16.18
CA SER A 383 11.81 7.15 -15.03
C SER A 383 11.79 5.72 -14.51
N LEU A 384 12.90 4.99 -14.68
CA LEU A 384 13.05 3.65 -14.13
C LEU A 384 13.16 3.69 -12.61
N ASP A 385 13.75 4.76 -12.03
CA ASP A 385 13.81 4.94 -10.57
C ASP A 385 12.41 5.01 -9.94
N LEU A 386 11.47 5.70 -10.62
CA LEU A 386 10.07 5.72 -10.20
C LEU A 386 9.43 4.33 -10.27
N LEU A 387 9.57 3.66 -11.41
CA LEU A 387 8.97 2.34 -11.63
C LEU A 387 9.52 1.30 -10.65
N ASP A 388 10.81 1.37 -10.33
CA ASP A 388 11.49 0.52 -9.35
C ASP A 388 10.86 0.68 -7.96
N VAL A 389 10.76 1.91 -7.46
CA VAL A 389 10.15 2.18 -6.16
C VAL A 389 8.67 1.79 -6.13
N LEU A 390 7.90 2.02 -7.19
CA LEU A 390 6.50 1.58 -7.26
C LEU A 390 6.39 0.05 -7.19
N CYS A 391 7.27 -0.69 -7.85
CA CYS A 391 7.28 -2.16 -7.77
C CYS A 391 7.65 -2.63 -6.35
N GLN A 392 8.65 -2.00 -5.71
CA GLN A 392 9.05 -2.32 -4.34
C GLN A 392 7.94 -2.00 -3.33
N LEU A 393 7.23 -0.87 -3.48
CA LEU A 393 6.08 -0.50 -2.65
C LEU A 393 4.94 -1.53 -2.77
N ALA A 394 4.67 -2.01 -3.99
CA ALA A 394 3.65 -3.03 -4.20
C ALA A 394 4.00 -4.35 -3.49
N GLU A 395 5.28 -4.74 -3.53
CA GLU A 395 5.79 -5.93 -2.83
C GLU A 395 5.85 -5.78 -1.31
N ARG A 396 5.69 -4.57 -0.77
CA ARG A 396 5.59 -4.31 0.68
C ARG A 396 4.15 -4.20 1.19
N GLY A 397 3.16 -4.57 0.36
CA GLY A 397 1.74 -4.59 0.76
C GLY A 397 0.92 -3.42 0.19
N HIS A 398 1.54 -2.46 -0.49
CA HIS A 398 0.84 -1.28 -1.02
C HIS A 398 0.45 -1.40 -2.50
N ALA A 399 0.26 -2.63 -2.99
CA ALA A 399 -0.07 -2.90 -4.39
C ALA A 399 -1.37 -2.19 -4.85
N GLY A 400 -2.36 -2.03 -3.97
CA GLY A 400 -3.59 -1.30 -4.29
C GLY A 400 -3.33 0.16 -4.69
N SER A 401 -2.56 0.88 -3.88
CA SER A 401 -2.18 2.28 -4.15
C SER A 401 -1.34 2.41 -5.41
N VAL A 402 -0.42 1.47 -5.65
CA VAL A 402 0.40 1.43 -6.87
C VAL A 402 -0.46 1.19 -8.11
N ARG A 403 -1.41 0.26 -8.07
CA ARG A 403 -2.32 -0.01 -9.20
C ARG A 403 -3.13 1.21 -9.59
N LEU A 404 -3.62 2.00 -8.62
CA LEU A 404 -4.33 3.26 -8.88
C LEU A 404 -3.45 4.26 -9.65
N MET A 405 -2.16 4.37 -9.29
CA MET A 405 -1.22 5.22 -10.03
C MET A 405 -0.96 4.71 -11.46
N LEU A 406 -1.00 3.38 -11.66
CA LEU A 406 -0.75 2.74 -12.95
C LEU A 406 -1.96 2.74 -13.90
N GLU A 407 -3.17 3.09 -13.44
CA GLU A 407 -4.36 3.16 -14.31
C GLU A 407 -4.15 4.10 -15.51
N PHE A 408 -3.53 5.25 -15.25
CA PHE A 408 -3.25 6.24 -16.29
C PHE A 408 -2.32 5.69 -17.39
N PRO A 409 -1.09 5.22 -17.08
CA PRO A 409 -0.19 4.71 -18.11
C PRO A 409 -0.70 3.43 -18.77
N LEU A 410 -1.44 2.56 -18.06
CA LEU A 410 -2.09 1.40 -18.67
C LEU A 410 -3.08 1.77 -19.78
N LYS A 411 -3.78 2.91 -19.63
CA LYS A 411 -4.77 3.37 -20.62
C LYS A 411 -4.16 4.22 -21.74
N HIS A 412 -3.15 5.03 -21.45
CA HIS A 412 -2.67 6.07 -22.38
C HIS A 412 -1.30 5.78 -23.00
N CYS A 413 -0.43 5.05 -22.31
CA CYS A 413 0.90 4.70 -22.81
C CYS A 413 1.35 3.29 -22.36
N PRO A 414 0.55 2.24 -22.63
CA PRO A 414 0.79 0.89 -22.10
C PRO A 414 2.12 0.29 -22.59
N GLU A 415 2.55 0.61 -23.81
CA GLU A 415 3.80 0.12 -24.40
C GLU A 415 5.03 0.66 -23.66
N ILE A 416 5.02 1.94 -23.30
CA ILE A 416 6.10 2.59 -22.54
C ILE A 416 6.15 2.04 -21.12
N LEU A 417 4.98 1.87 -20.50
CA LEU A 417 4.88 1.25 -19.19
C LEU A 417 5.47 -0.16 -19.18
N LEU A 418 5.07 -1.00 -20.15
CA LEU A 418 5.55 -2.37 -20.28
C LEU A 418 7.07 -2.41 -20.49
N LEU A 419 7.61 -1.58 -21.38
CA LEU A 419 9.05 -1.50 -21.65
C LEU A 419 9.84 -1.04 -20.42
N GLY A 420 9.33 -0.05 -19.68
CA GLY A 420 9.97 0.44 -18.46
C GLY A 420 9.97 -0.62 -17.36
N ILE A 421 8.81 -1.21 -17.08
CA ILE A 421 8.63 -2.25 -16.05
C ILE A 421 9.42 -3.52 -16.38
N ALA A 422 9.58 -3.86 -17.67
CA ALA A 422 10.38 -5.00 -18.08
C ALA A 422 11.87 -4.91 -17.71
N GLN A 423 12.37 -3.69 -17.49
CA GLN A 423 13.76 -3.43 -17.07
C GLN A 423 13.92 -3.40 -15.55
N ILE A 424 12.82 -3.51 -14.80
CA ILE A 424 12.82 -3.54 -13.34
C ILE A 424 12.78 -4.99 -12.87
N ASN A 425 13.69 -5.35 -11.97
CA ASN A 425 13.69 -6.66 -11.34
C ASN A 425 13.56 -6.50 -9.83
N THR A 426 12.44 -6.96 -9.29
CA THR A 426 12.16 -7.00 -7.85
C THR A 426 12.12 -8.44 -7.35
N ALA A 427 11.86 -8.64 -6.06
CA ALA A 427 11.93 -9.98 -5.45
C ALA A 427 10.84 -10.91 -5.98
N TYR A 428 9.63 -10.37 -6.22
CA TYR A 428 8.46 -11.16 -6.66
C TYR A 428 8.01 -10.85 -8.09
N ASN A 429 8.45 -9.71 -8.63
CA ASN A 429 8.04 -9.18 -9.92
C ASN A 429 6.50 -9.09 -10.02
N LEU A 430 5.83 -8.66 -8.94
CA LEU A 430 4.37 -8.66 -8.81
C LEU A 430 3.72 -7.77 -9.88
N ILE A 431 4.06 -6.48 -9.88
CA ILE A 431 3.53 -5.49 -10.82
C ILE A 431 3.99 -5.80 -12.24
N GLN A 432 5.21 -6.30 -12.41
CA GLN A 432 5.77 -6.69 -13.69
C GLN A 432 4.91 -7.76 -14.38
N ARG A 433 4.53 -8.81 -13.65
CA ARG A 433 3.65 -9.86 -14.16
C ARG A 433 2.25 -9.35 -14.47
N GLU A 434 1.68 -8.52 -13.59
CA GLU A 434 0.35 -7.93 -13.80
C GLU A 434 0.30 -7.06 -15.06
N VAL A 435 1.25 -6.13 -15.19
CA VAL A 435 1.34 -5.24 -16.36
C VAL A 435 1.60 -6.06 -17.61
N SER A 436 2.48 -7.06 -17.57
CA SER A 436 2.76 -7.90 -18.74
C SER A 436 1.56 -8.73 -19.16
N SER A 437 0.87 -9.38 -18.22
CA SER A 437 -0.34 -10.15 -18.51
C SER A 437 -1.48 -9.30 -19.09
N THR A 438 -1.52 -8.02 -18.71
CA THR A 438 -2.53 -7.07 -19.17
C THR A 438 -2.17 -6.49 -20.54
N VAL A 439 -0.94 -6.00 -20.71
CA VAL A 439 -0.52 -5.23 -21.89
C VAL A 439 -0.08 -6.13 -23.05
N PHE A 440 0.57 -7.26 -22.78
CA PHE A 440 1.12 -8.12 -23.83
C PHE A 440 0.04 -8.62 -24.82
N PRO A 441 -1.15 -9.07 -24.39
CA PRO A 441 -2.24 -9.41 -25.31
C PRO A 441 -2.73 -8.23 -26.17
N MET A 442 -2.69 -7.00 -25.63
CA MET A 442 -3.07 -5.79 -26.36
C MET A 442 -2.11 -5.47 -27.51
N ILE A 443 -0.81 -5.75 -27.30
CA ILE A 443 0.27 -5.46 -28.25
C ILE A 443 0.34 -6.51 -29.37
N ILE A 444 0.15 -7.80 -29.07
CA ILE A 444 0.23 -8.90 -30.07
C ILE A 444 -0.80 -8.72 -31.21
N GLY A 445 -1.97 -8.15 -30.91
CA GLY A 445 -3.01 -7.88 -31.92
C GLY A 445 -2.75 -6.65 -32.79
N ASN A 446 -1.73 -5.84 -32.49
CA ASN A 446 -1.44 -4.57 -33.14
C ASN A 446 -0.20 -4.67 -34.04
N VAL A 447 -0.31 -4.23 -35.30
CA VAL A 447 0.79 -4.22 -36.28
C VAL A 447 1.98 -3.38 -35.78
N MET A 448 1.72 -2.34 -34.97
CA MET A 448 2.72 -1.48 -34.34
C MET A 448 3.43 -2.15 -33.14
N GLY A 449 2.88 -3.24 -32.60
CA GLY A 449 3.40 -3.93 -31.42
C GLY A 449 4.65 -4.78 -31.66
N SER A 450 4.97 -5.07 -32.93
CA SER A 450 6.12 -5.91 -33.30
C SER A 450 7.47 -5.34 -32.86
N GLY A 451 7.65 -4.01 -32.91
CA GLY A 451 8.87 -3.34 -32.43
C GLY A 451 9.03 -3.39 -30.92
N VAL A 452 7.91 -3.27 -30.18
CA VAL A 452 7.89 -3.37 -28.71
C VAL A 452 8.24 -4.79 -28.27
N ILE A 453 7.67 -5.81 -28.93
CA ILE A 453 7.96 -7.22 -28.64
C ILE A 453 9.45 -7.55 -28.86
N LEU A 454 10.05 -7.05 -29.95
CA LEU A 454 11.49 -7.22 -30.21
C LEU A 454 12.34 -6.57 -29.12
N HIS A 455 12.01 -5.33 -28.73
CA HIS A 455 12.72 -4.64 -27.64
C HIS A 455 12.58 -5.37 -26.29
N LEU A 456 11.39 -5.90 -25.98
CA LEU A 456 11.16 -6.69 -24.77
C LEU A 456 12.00 -7.96 -24.76
N TRP A 457 12.03 -8.71 -25.87
CA TRP A 457 12.83 -9.93 -26.01
C TRP A 457 14.33 -9.68 -25.77
N HIS A 458 14.84 -8.54 -26.25
CA HIS A 458 16.23 -8.15 -26.02
C HIS A 458 16.51 -7.65 -24.60
N SER A 459 15.54 -6.99 -23.96
CA SER A 459 15.73 -6.35 -22.65
C SER A 459 15.48 -7.32 -21.49
N ASN A 460 14.54 -8.25 -21.64
CA ASN A 460 14.25 -9.26 -20.62
C ASN A 460 13.70 -10.56 -21.25
N PRO A 461 14.58 -11.53 -21.57
CA PRO A 461 14.17 -12.78 -22.22
C PRO A 461 13.46 -13.77 -21.29
N LYS A 462 13.34 -13.46 -19.99
CA LYS A 462 12.69 -14.31 -18.97
C LYS A 462 11.28 -13.87 -18.61
N LEU A 463 10.82 -12.75 -19.18
CA LEU A 463 9.56 -12.11 -18.86
C LEU A 463 8.35 -12.86 -19.44
#